data_AF-A0AAU4DCY1-F1
#
_entry.id   AF-A0AAU4DCY1-F1
#
_cell.length_a   1.000
_cell.length_b   1.000
_cell.length_c   1.000
_cell.angle_alpha   90.00
_cell.angle_beta   90.00
_cell.angle_gamma   90.00
#
_symmetry.space_group_name_H-M   'P 1'
#
loop_
_entity.id
_entity.type
_entity.pdbx_description
1 polymer ?
#
loop_
_entity_poly.entity_id
_entity_poly.type
_entity_poly.pdbx_seq_one_letter_code
_entity_poly.pdbx_strand_id
1 'polypeptide(L)'
;MSSAEARGAQLAAGTPGIVAAATAPGATRRYGSWCRGLAGIGAVLVRAADRLGEPGYLRLSQRTARTCAALAPRMPLVTQCCGLFGVGDLLVDVAKASGSEEFWDAAETVAAIILSRSGGTPSRPVFPNTGLTRPSATWAGGSAGVLAFLRRLHDRGGPRLGLID
;
A
#
# COMPACT_ATOMS: atom_id res chain seq x y z
N MET A 1 -11.01 28.16 -0.16
CA MET A 1 -10.64 26.77 0.16
C MET A 1 -11.79 25.86 -0.22
N SER A 2 -11.60 24.91 -1.13
CA SER A 2 -12.61 23.94 -1.57
C SER A 2 -12.89 22.90 -0.47
N SER A 3 -14.02 22.19 -0.57
CA SER A 3 -14.32 21.07 0.33
C SER A 3 -13.23 19.99 0.30
N ALA A 4 -12.65 19.73 -0.88
CA ALA A 4 -11.57 18.77 -1.05
C ALA A 4 -10.28 19.22 -0.33
N GLU A 5 -9.91 20.50 -0.45
CA GLU A 5 -8.75 21.06 0.27
C GLU A 5 -8.92 20.98 1.78
N ALA A 6 -10.11 21.33 2.30
CA ALA A 6 -10.39 21.25 3.74
C ALA A 6 -10.30 19.81 4.26
N ARG A 7 -10.81 18.82 3.52
CA ARG A 7 -10.72 17.40 3.88
C ARG A 7 -9.29 16.87 3.77
N GLY A 8 -8.54 17.29 2.74
CA GLY A 8 -7.12 16.97 2.59
C GLY A 8 -6.31 17.48 3.78
N ALA A 9 -6.52 18.73 4.18
CA ALA A 9 -5.86 19.33 5.33
C ALA A 9 -6.21 18.60 6.64
N GLN A 10 -7.49 18.25 6.85
CA GLN A 10 -7.93 17.47 8.01
C GLN A 10 -7.25 16.10 8.08
N LEU A 11 -7.19 15.38 6.95
CA LEU A 11 -6.53 14.08 6.87
C LEU A 11 -5.02 14.20 7.15
N ALA A 12 -4.38 15.20 6.55
CA ALA A 12 -2.95 15.45 6.74
C ALA A 12 -2.61 15.82 8.19
N ALA A 13 -3.44 16.62 8.86
CA ALA A 13 -3.27 16.98 10.26
C ALA A 13 -3.34 15.77 11.21
N GLY A 14 -4.23 14.81 10.94
CA GLY A 14 -4.40 13.62 11.77
C GLY A 14 -3.38 12.49 11.52
N THR A 15 -2.80 12.44 10.32
CA THR A 15 -1.93 11.33 9.89
C THR A 15 -0.68 11.12 10.77
N PRO A 16 0.04 12.16 11.24
CA PRO A 16 1.18 11.98 12.14
C PRO A 16 0.86 11.19 13.42
N GLY A 17 -0.33 11.40 14.00
CA GLY A 17 -0.78 10.64 15.17
C GLY A 17 -0.99 9.16 14.88
N ILE A 18 -1.53 8.83 13.70
CA ILE A 18 -1.72 7.45 13.25
C ILE A 18 -0.36 6.78 12.98
N VAL A 19 0.59 7.49 12.39
CA VAL A 19 1.97 7.00 12.20
C VAL A 19 2.63 6.68 13.54
N ALA A 20 2.54 7.59 14.51
CA ALA A 20 3.10 7.37 15.84
C ALA A 20 2.47 6.13 16.52
N ALA A 21 1.14 6.02 16.47
CA ALA A 21 0.41 4.86 17.01
C ALA A 21 0.78 3.54 16.32
N ALA A 22 1.04 3.57 15.01
CA ALA A 22 1.44 2.39 14.24
C ALA A 22 2.85 1.88 14.59
N THR A 23 3.71 2.75 15.12
CA THR A 23 5.08 2.41 15.53
C THR A 23 5.22 2.08 17.02
N ALA A 24 4.17 2.26 17.80
CA ALA A 24 4.20 1.99 19.24
C ALA A 24 4.26 0.47 19.55
N PRO A 25 4.84 0.08 20.70
CA PRO A 25 4.73 -1.30 21.19
C PRO A 25 3.27 -1.75 21.27
N GLY A 26 2.97 -2.97 20.80
CA GLY A 26 1.61 -3.51 20.77
C GLY A 26 0.74 -3.01 19.61
N ALA A 27 1.26 -2.15 18.73
CA ALA A 27 0.53 -1.71 17.54
C ALA A 27 0.05 -2.90 16.68
N THR A 28 -1.23 -2.86 16.32
CA THR A 28 -1.80 -3.87 15.42
C THR A 28 -1.27 -3.69 14.00
N ARG A 29 -1.05 -4.81 13.30
CA ARG A 29 -0.67 -4.80 11.88
C ARG A 29 -1.70 -4.13 10.97
N ARG A 30 -2.95 -4.00 11.45
CA ARG A 30 -4.04 -3.33 10.73
C ARG A 30 -3.76 -1.85 10.48
N TYR A 31 -2.81 -1.22 11.20
CA TYR A 31 -2.36 0.13 10.86
C TYR A 31 -1.79 0.22 9.44
N GLY A 32 -1.20 -0.86 8.90
CA GLY A 32 -0.73 -0.91 7.52
C GLY A 32 -1.82 -1.16 6.47
N SER A 33 -3.08 -1.32 6.88
CA SER A 33 -4.18 -1.66 5.97
C SER A 33 -4.48 -0.55 4.95
N TRP A 34 -4.92 -0.95 3.75
CA TRP A 34 -5.46 -0.02 2.75
C TRP A 34 -6.84 0.49 3.15
N CYS A 35 -7.73 -0.40 3.58
CA CYS A 35 -9.14 -0.08 3.77
C CYS A 35 -9.45 0.87 4.94
N ARG A 36 -8.54 1.00 5.92
CA ARG A 36 -8.74 1.88 7.09
C ARG A 36 -7.43 2.37 7.74
N GLY A 37 -6.31 2.23 7.05
CA GLY A 37 -4.98 2.46 7.62
C GLY A 37 -4.08 3.30 6.74
N LEU A 38 -2.80 3.29 7.09
CA LEU A 38 -1.77 4.13 6.50
C LEU A 38 -1.61 3.92 5.00
N ALA A 39 -1.87 2.71 4.47
CA ALA A 39 -1.76 2.48 3.03
C ALA A 39 -2.87 3.15 2.22
N GLY A 40 -4.09 3.26 2.77
CA GLY A 40 -5.16 4.03 2.16
C GLY A 40 -4.93 5.52 2.29
N ILE A 41 -4.53 5.96 3.49
CA ILE A 41 -4.24 7.37 3.79
C ILE A 41 -3.11 7.89 2.88
N GLY A 42 -2.01 7.16 2.77
CA GLY A 42 -0.89 7.52 1.91
C GLY A 42 -1.30 7.62 0.44
N ALA A 43 -2.13 6.70 -0.04
CA ALA A 43 -2.60 6.72 -1.43
C ALA A 43 -3.42 7.97 -1.73
N VAL A 44 -4.29 8.39 -0.80
CA VAL A 44 -5.04 9.65 -0.92
C VAL A 44 -4.07 10.84 -0.89
N LEU A 45 -3.09 10.84 0.01
CA LEU A 45 -2.13 11.94 0.15
C LEU A 45 -1.23 12.12 -1.08
N VAL A 46 -0.78 11.03 -1.74
CA VAL A 46 -0.04 11.14 -3.02
C VAL A 46 -0.88 11.86 -4.07
N ARG A 47 -2.14 11.45 -4.23
CA ARG A 47 -3.04 12.07 -5.22
C ARG A 47 -3.38 13.51 -4.86
N ALA A 48 -3.57 13.80 -3.58
CA ALA A 48 -3.81 15.16 -3.12
C ALA A 48 -2.61 16.07 -3.39
N ALA A 49 -1.37 15.56 -3.24
CA ALA A 49 -0.17 16.32 -3.54
C ALA A 49 -0.14 16.76 -5.02
N ASP A 50 -0.45 15.84 -5.94
CA ASP A 50 -0.54 16.10 -7.37
C ASP A 50 -1.69 17.06 -7.72
N ARG A 51 -2.91 16.75 -7.26
CA ARG A 51 -4.13 17.47 -7.66
C ARG A 51 -4.30 18.84 -7.02
N LEU A 52 -3.75 19.04 -5.81
CA LEU A 52 -3.86 20.29 -5.07
C LEU A 52 -2.56 21.09 -5.10
N GLY A 53 -1.49 20.56 -5.70
CA GLY A 53 -0.20 21.25 -5.77
C GLY A 53 0.46 21.46 -4.39
N GLU A 54 0.25 20.53 -3.46
CA GLU A 54 0.69 20.64 -2.06
C GLU A 54 1.79 19.62 -1.73
N PRO A 55 3.09 19.99 -1.83
CA PRO A 55 4.22 19.07 -1.65
C PRO A 55 4.30 18.47 -0.24
N GLY A 56 3.69 19.11 0.75
CA GLY A 56 3.59 18.60 2.11
C GLY A 56 2.86 17.25 2.19
N TYR A 57 1.87 17.04 1.32
CA TYR A 57 1.14 15.77 1.28
C TYR A 57 1.98 14.63 0.74
N LEU A 58 2.86 14.87 -0.23
CA LEU A 58 3.79 13.85 -0.72
C LEU A 58 4.77 13.43 0.38
N ARG A 59 5.36 14.39 1.11
CA ARG A 59 6.25 14.09 2.25
C ARG A 59 5.55 13.27 3.34
N LEU A 60 4.29 13.58 3.61
CA LEU A 60 3.50 12.84 4.57
C LEU A 60 3.17 11.43 4.06
N SER A 61 2.85 11.29 2.78
CA SER A 61 2.65 9.99 2.16
C SER A 61 3.90 9.12 2.21
N GLN A 62 5.08 9.68 1.91
CA GLN A 62 6.37 9.00 2.08
C GLN A 62 6.57 8.45 3.51
N ARG A 63 6.16 9.22 4.54
CA ARG A 63 6.19 8.73 5.93
C ARG A 63 5.24 7.55 6.13
N THR A 64 4.01 7.63 5.64
CA THR A 64 3.06 6.50 5.72
C THR A 64 3.60 5.26 5.02
N ALA A 65 4.23 5.42 3.85
CA ALA A 65 4.81 4.34 3.06
C ALA A 65 5.97 3.65 3.78
N ARG A 66 6.89 4.40 4.39
CA ARG A 66 7.96 3.84 5.24
C ARG A 66 7.40 3.04 6.41
N THR A 67 6.38 3.58 7.09
CA THR A 67 5.72 2.87 8.18
C THR A 67 5.05 1.58 7.71
N CYS A 68 4.35 1.62 6.55
CA CYS A 68 3.78 0.42 5.95
C CYS A 68 4.85 -0.61 5.57
N ALA A 69 5.97 -0.19 4.97
CA ALA A 69 7.10 -1.07 4.65
C ALA A 69 7.66 -1.75 5.90
N ALA A 70 7.82 -1.02 7.02
CA ALA A 70 8.27 -1.57 8.29
C ALA A 70 7.26 -2.55 8.95
N LEU A 71 5.96 -2.40 8.66
CA LEU A 71 4.90 -3.35 9.05
C LEU A 71 4.81 -4.54 8.08
N ALA A 72 5.32 -4.37 6.87
CA ALA A 72 5.48 -5.31 5.76
C ALA A 72 5.64 -6.79 6.19
N PRO A 73 6.83 -7.15 6.73
CA PRO A 73 7.19 -8.54 7.06
C PRO A 73 6.25 -9.25 8.05
N ARG A 74 5.40 -8.46 8.67
CA ARG A 74 4.71 -8.71 9.92
C ARG A 74 3.19 -8.80 9.68
N MET A 75 2.68 -8.28 8.57
CA MET A 75 1.27 -8.44 8.14
C MET A 75 1.04 -9.86 7.61
N PRO A 76 -0.06 -10.57 7.94
CA PRO A 76 -0.24 -11.97 7.52
C PRO A 76 -0.88 -12.13 6.13
N LEU A 77 -1.73 -11.18 5.72
CA LEU A 77 -2.51 -11.31 4.49
C LEU A 77 -1.73 -10.80 3.28
N VAL A 78 -1.85 -11.47 2.14
CA VAL A 78 -1.29 -10.98 0.87
C VAL A 78 -2.24 -10.04 0.11
N THR A 79 -3.53 -10.00 0.49
CA THR A 79 -4.67 -9.34 -0.20
C THR A 79 -4.75 -7.80 -0.06
N GLN A 80 -5.76 -7.12 -0.65
CA GLN A 80 -5.83 -5.63 -0.67
C GLN A 80 -6.08 -5.00 0.70
N CYS A 81 -7.22 -5.31 1.35
CA CYS A 81 -7.75 -4.50 2.45
C CYS A 81 -6.76 -4.40 3.62
N CYS A 82 -6.31 -5.54 4.15
CA CYS A 82 -5.39 -5.60 5.30
C CYS A 82 -4.10 -6.34 4.97
N GLY A 83 -3.69 -6.37 3.70
CA GLY A 83 -2.59 -7.21 3.25
C GLY A 83 -1.58 -6.50 2.37
N LEU A 84 -0.60 -7.30 1.96
CA LEU A 84 0.66 -6.84 1.40
C LEU A 84 0.55 -6.13 0.06
N PHE A 85 -0.27 -6.60 -0.87
CA PHE A 85 -0.30 -5.95 -2.17
C PHE A 85 -0.92 -4.54 -2.10
N GLY A 86 -1.77 -4.25 -1.11
CA GLY A 86 -2.25 -2.88 -0.86
C GLY A 86 -1.16 -1.94 -0.34
N VAL A 87 -0.20 -2.47 0.42
CA VAL A 87 1.04 -1.76 0.80
C VAL A 87 1.95 -1.59 -0.42
N GLY A 88 2.13 -2.65 -1.21
CA GLY A 88 2.92 -2.61 -2.44
C GLY A 88 2.41 -1.56 -3.42
N ASP A 89 1.09 -1.49 -3.61
CA ASP A 89 0.44 -0.50 -4.47
C ASP A 89 0.77 0.95 -4.06
N LEU A 90 0.74 1.23 -2.74
CA LEU A 90 1.11 2.53 -2.20
C LEU A 90 2.59 2.82 -2.46
N LEU A 91 3.47 1.85 -2.25
CA LEU A 91 4.91 2.02 -2.44
C LEU A 91 5.21 2.40 -3.89
N VAL A 92 4.57 1.73 -4.86
CA VAL A 92 4.66 2.10 -6.28
C VAL A 92 4.14 3.53 -6.52
N ASP A 93 3.00 3.91 -5.94
CA ASP A 93 2.44 5.27 -6.08
C ASP A 93 3.43 6.35 -5.58
N VAL A 94 4.02 6.13 -4.41
CA VAL A 94 4.98 7.05 -3.80
C VAL A 94 6.30 7.06 -4.56
N ALA A 95 6.77 5.91 -5.04
CA ALA A 95 8.00 5.80 -5.83
C ALA A 95 7.90 6.63 -7.11
N LYS A 96 6.78 6.51 -7.85
CA LYS A 96 6.51 7.33 -9.03
C LYS A 96 6.43 8.82 -8.70
N ALA A 97 5.67 9.19 -7.67
CA ALA A 97 5.41 10.59 -7.36
C ALA A 97 6.64 11.31 -6.79
N SER A 98 7.53 10.59 -6.10
CA SER A 98 8.72 11.18 -5.49
C SER A 98 10.01 10.98 -6.26
N GLY A 99 10.05 10.03 -7.22
CA GLY A 99 11.27 9.65 -7.93
C GLY A 99 12.33 8.95 -7.06
N SER A 100 11.97 8.50 -5.85
CA SER A 100 12.91 7.87 -4.91
C SER A 100 12.95 6.35 -5.09
N GLU A 101 14.14 5.80 -5.35
CA GLU A 101 14.39 4.36 -5.45
C GLU A 101 14.07 3.59 -4.16
N GLU A 102 14.16 4.25 -2.99
CA GLU A 102 13.81 3.66 -1.70
C GLU A 102 12.45 2.94 -1.71
N PHE A 103 11.47 3.52 -2.40
CA PHE A 103 10.11 2.97 -2.44
C PHE A 103 9.96 1.86 -3.48
N TRP A 104 10.80 1.83 -4.53
CA TRP A 104 10.89 0.70 -5.44
C TRP A 104 11.49 -0.51 -4.73
N ASP A 105 12.61 -0.34 -4.03
CA ASP A 105 13.25 -1.40 -3.23
C ASP A 105 12.30 -1.97 -2.16
N ALA A 106 11.54 -1.09 -1.50
CA ALA A 106 10.54 -1.50 -0.54
C ALA A 106 9.37 -2.27 -1.19
N ALA A 107 8.94 -1.88 -2.39
CA ALA A 107 7.91 -2.60 -3.14
C ALA A 107 8.41 -3.99 -3.58
N GLU A 108 9.66 -4.09 -4.03
CA GLU A 108 10.31 -5.38 -4.34
C GLU A 108 10.39 -6.28 -3.11
N THR A 109 10.74 -5.72 -1.95
CA THR A 109 10.72 -6.44 -0.67
C THR A 109 9.32 -6.98 -0.36
N VAL A 110 8.27 -6.18 -0.56
CA VAL A 110 6.88 -6.61 -0.38
C VAL A 110 6.52 -7.74 -1.35
N ALA A 111 6.93 -7.66 -2.61
CA ALA A 111 6.73 -8.73 -3.59
C ALA A 111 7.43 -10.03 -3.18
N ALA A 112 8.68 -9.95 -2.70
CA ALA A 112 9.41 -11.10 -2.19
C ALA A 112 8.69 -11.75 -1.00
N ILE A 113 8.14 -10.97 -0.07
CA ILE A 113 7.34 -11.49 1.05
C ILE A 113 6.07 -12.18 0.55
N ILE A 114 5.36 -11.60 -0.42
CA ILE A 114 4.16 -12.20 -1.01
C ILE A 114 4.48 -13.56 -1.65
N LEU A 115 5.53 -13.62 -2.48
CA LEU A 115 5.95 -14.83 -3.18
C LEU A 115 6.43 -15.91 -2.21
N SER A 116 7.20 -15.53 -1.18
CA SER A 116 7.68 -16.46 -0.14
C SER A 116 6.55 -17.10 0.68
N ARG A 117 5.34 -16.52 0.66
CA ARG A 117 4.15 -17.04 1.34
C ARG A 117 3.16 -17.72 0.39
N SER A 118 3.47 -17.76 -0.89
CA SER A 118 2.67 -18.48 -1.86
C SER A 118 2.87 -19.98 -1.68
N GLY A 119 1.80 -20.75 -1.92
CA GLY A 119 1.91 -22.18 -2.16
C GLY A 119 2.17 -22.47 -3.63
N GLY A 120 2.11 -23.75 -4.01
CA GLY A 120 2.30 -24.17 -5.39
C GLY A 120 3.78 -24.21 -5.80
N THR A 121 4.05 -23.96 -7.08
CA THR A 121 5.41 -23.96 -7.64
C THR A 121 5.84 -22.53 -7.98
N PRO A 122 7.15 -22.25 -8.13
CA PRO A 122 7.62 -20.93 -8.57
C PRO A 122 7.01 -20.46 -9.90
N SER A 123 6.75 -21.39 -10.84
CA SER A 123 6.10 -21.11 -12.12
C SER A 123 4.57 -20.95 -12.02
N ARG A 124 3.97 -21.37 -10.90
CA ARG A 124 2.52 -21.35 -10.70
C ARG A 124 2.17 -21.09 -9.22
N PRO A 125 2.49 -19.88 -8.70
CA PRO A 125 2.26 -19.56 -7.30
C PRO A 125 0.76 -19.52 -6.98
N VAL A 126 0.40 -20.02 -5.80
CA VAL A 126 -0.97 -20.06 -5.28
C VAL A 126 -1.06 -19.15 -4.07
N PHE A 127 -1.83 -18.08 -4.19
CA PHE A 127 -1.99 -17.09 -3.12
C PHE A 127 -3.23 -17.38 -2.27
N PRO A 128 -3.10 -17.40 -0.93
CA PRO A 128 -4.24 -17.60 -0.05
C PRO A 128 -5.19 -16.38 -0.07
N ASN A 129 -6.48 -16.64 0.10
CA ASN A 129 -7.48 -15.61 0.30
C ASN A 129 -7.37 -14.98 1.71
N THR A 130 -8.26 -14.04 2.03
CA THR A 130 -8.31 -13.37 3.34
C THR A 130 -8.53 -14.33 4.52
N GLY A 131 -9.20 -15.46 4.28
CA GLY A 131 -9.42 -16.52 5.28
C GLY A 131 -8.22 -17.45 5.46
N LEU A 132 -7.16 -17.30 4.65
CA LEU A 132 -5.92 -18.09 4.67
C LEU A 132 -6.08 -19.61 4.45
N THR A 133 -7.28 -20.08 4.12
CA THR A 133 -7.60 -21.51 3.99
C THR A 133 -7.73 -21.98 2.56
N ARG A 134 -8.01 -21.08 1.61
CA ARG A 134 -8.25 -21.39 0.20
C ARG A 134 -7.70 -20.30 -0.70
N PRO A 135 -7.31 -20.61 -1.94
CA PRO A 135 -7.00 -19.59 -2.93
C PRO A 135 -8.28 -18.87 -3.40
N SER A 136 -8.08 -17.68 -3.98
CA SER A 136 -9.13 -16.91 -4.66
C SER A 136 -8.51 -16.23 -5.89
N ALA A 137 -9.31 -16.04 -6.94
CA ALA A 137 -8.94 -15.27 -8.12
C ALA A 137 -9.51 -13.84 -8.12
N THR A 138 -10.20 -13.42 -7.05
CA THR A 138 -10.79 -12.09 -6.98
C THR A 138 -9.73 -10.99 -6.89
N TRP A 139 -10.06 -9.78 -7.36
CA TRP A 139 -9.15 -8.63 -7.28
C TRP A 139 -8.78 -8.31 -5.83
N ALA A 140 -9.74 -7.98 -4.95
CA ALA A 140 -9.43 -7.53 -3.60
C ALA A 140 -8.89 -8.63 -2.67
N GLY A 141 -9.20 -9.90 -2.96
CA GLY A 141 -9.00 -11.01 -2.02
C GLY A 141 -8.19 -12.16 -2.58
N GLY A 142 -7.55 -12.01 -3.74
CA GLY A 142 -6.98 -13.13 -4.47
C GLY A 142 -5.85 -12.76 -5.44
N SER A 143 -5.50 -13.73 -6.29
CA SER A 143 -4.35 -13.68 -7.19
C SER A 143 -4.44 -12.56 -8.23
N ALA A 144 -5.62 -12.15 -8.66
CA ALA A 144 -5.77 -11.07 -9.63
C ALA A 144 -5.21 -9.72 -9.12
N GLY A 145 -5.43 -9.41 -7.83
CA GLY A 145 -4.87 -8.20 -7.22
C GLY A 145 -3.36 -8.28 -7.00
N VAL A 146 -2.86 -9.45 -6.57
CA VAL A 146 -1.42 -9.70 -6.45
C VAL A 146 -0.73 -9.54 -7.80
N LEU A 147 -1.29 -10.14 -8.87
CA LEU A 147 -0.75 -10.01 -10.22
C LEU A 147 -0.77 -8.56 -10.72
N ALA A 148 -1.84 -7.82 -10.44
CA ALA A 148 -1.91 -6.40 -10.80
C ALA A 148 -0.77 -5.61 -10.12
N PHE A 149 -0.54 -5.81 -8.83
CA PHE A 149 0.59 -5.20 -8.14
C PHE A 149 1.95 -5.60 -8.73
N LEU A 150 2.18 -6.91 -8.97
CA LEU A 150 3.45 -7.38 -9.54
C LEU A 150 3.73 -6.81 -10.93
N ARG A 151 2.69 -6.66 -11.77
CA ARG A 151 2.81 -5.99 -13.07
C ARG A 151 3.19 -4.53 -12.90
N ARG A 152 2.52 -3.82 -11.99
CA ARG A 152 2.85 -2.42 -11.70
C ARG A 152 4.29 -2.24 -11.23
N LEU A 153 4.77 -3.16 -10.40
CA LEU A 153 6.15 -3.17 -9.94
C LEU A 153 7.12 -3.43 -11.11
N HIS A 154 6.86 -4.45 -11.91
CA HIS A 154 7.69 -4.82 -13.07
C HIS A 154 7.79 -3.69 -14.09
N ASP A 155 6.65 -3.09 -14.44
CA ASP A 155 6.56 -2.00 -15.40
C ASP A 155 7.02 -0.65 -14.81
N ARG A 156 7.40 -0.65 -13.52
CA ARG A 156 7.69 0.55 -12.72
C ARG A 156 6.62 1.63 -12.88
N GLY A 157 5.35 1.21 -12.87
CA GLY A 157 4.20 2.10 -12.92
C GLY A 157 2.89 1.43 -13.31
N GLY A 158 2.21 1.97 -14.31
CA GLY A 158 0.92 1.45 -14.77
C GLY A 158 -0.29 1.80 -13.88
N PRO A 159 -1.51 1.49 -14.39
CA PRO A 159 -2.77 1.85 -13.76
C PRO A 159 -3.00 1.06 -12.47
N ARG A 160 -3.65 1.71 -11.51
CA ARG A 160 -4.07 1.06 -10.27
C ARG A 160 -5.52 0.60 -10.40
N LEU A 161 -5.75 -0.71 -10.35
CA LEU A 161 -7.10 -1.26 -10.44
C LEU A 161 -7.97 -0.72 -9.28
N GLY A 162 -9.19 -0.31 -9.62
CA GLY A 162 -10.15 0.24 -8.65
C GLY A 162 -9.90 1.71 -8.29
N LEU A 163 -8.88 2.36 -8.85
CA LEU A 163 -8.76 3.82 -8.83
C LEU A 163 -9.32 4.41 -10.13
N ILE A 164 -10.06 5.51 -10.02
CA ILE A 164 -10.47 6.34 -11.16
C ILE A 164 -9.43 7.44 -11.32
N ASP A 165 -8.96 7.68 -12.55
CA ASP A 165 -8.05 8.77 -12.88
C ASP A 165 -8.71 10.14 -12.67
#